data_AF-A0A821C923-F1
#
_entry.id   AF-A0A821C923-F1
#
_cell.length_a   1.000
_cell.length_b   1.000
_cell.length_c   1.000
_cell.angle_alpha   90.00
_cell.angle_beta   90.00
_cell.angle_gamma   90.00
#
_symmetry.space_group_name_H-M   'P 1'
#
loop_
_entity.id
_entity.type
_entity.pdbx_description
1 polymer ?
#
loop_
_entity_poly.entity_id
_entity_poly.type
_entity_poly.pdbx_seq_one_letter_code
_entity_poly.pdbx_strand_id
1 'polypeptide(L)'
;EEAERQRILARERSAARRATLTQEKAEQQRTLARERSATRRALLTPDEVEQQRATIREINAARRATLTQEEVEQQRILARERSATRRALLTTEEVEQQRSIGREIHAARRAALTPREVEQQRSLAVDRSMAKRATATPIEAEEQRVLARERSTTRRAAHESEKAKQQQTVAYKTTRLQKTVKQKQTVMKRKPNQDAKVDWPKPVDMDRKINCLKNFIQHMSMDSLAESVCGICNVRRFKRDLRHVPLSKIPSIELLKIHPDLHNMIPKIQEINSFNSNGEFHKNDDIGFTSNQDERNVD
;
A
#
# COMPACT_ATOMS: atom_id res chain seq x y z
N GLU A 1 8.28 53.96 -49.23
CA GLU A 1 7.75 53.38 -50.49
C GLU A 1 8.83 52.75 -51.38
N GLU A 2 9.90 53.45 -51.74
CA GLU A 2 10.95 52.89 -52.62
C GLU A 2 11.65 51.64 -52.07
N ALA A 3 11.97 51.63 -50.78
CA ALA A 3 12.57 50.47 -50.11
C ALA A 3 11.64 49.23 -50.11
N GLU A 4 10.33 49.44 -50.10
CA GLU A 4 9.34 48.37 -50.16
C GLU A 4 9.22 47.82 -51.58
N ARG A 5 9.20 48.70 -52.59
CA ARG A 5 9.26 48.32 -54.01
C ARG A 5 10.52 47.51 -54.32
N GLN A 6 11.68 47.90 -53.79
CA GLN A 6 12.92 47.13 -53.94
C GLN A 6 12.86 45.75 -53.28
N ARG A 7 12.22 45.62 -52.09
CA ARG A 7 12.01 44.33 -51.43
C ARG A 7 11.09 43.41 -52.24
N ILE A 8 10.04 43.95 -52.84
CA ILE A 8 9.11 43.19 -53.69
C ILE A 8 9.86 42.66 -54.92
N LEU A 9 10.58 43.52 -55.64
CA LEU A 9 11.37 43.12 -56.81
C LEU A 9 12.44 42.06 -56.47
N ALA A 10 13.08 42.17 -55.29
CA ALA A 10 14.04 41.16 -54.84
C ALA A 10 13.39 39.80 -54.53
N ARG A 11 12.18 39.80 -53.96
CA ARG A 11 11.40 38.58 -53.71
C ARG A 11 10.96 37.93 -55.02
N GLU A 12 10.50 38.72 -55.99
CA GLU A 12 10.08 38.24 -57.31
C GLU A 12 11.26 37.64 -58.08
N ARG A 13 12.41 38.32 -58.12
CA ARG A 13 13.64 37.77 -58.72
C ARG A 13 14.06 36.46 -58.06
N SER A 14 13.94 36.37 -56.74
CA SER A 14 14.27 35.15 -55.99
C SER A 14 13.26 34.02 -56.26
N ALA A 15 11.98 34.34 -56.41
CA ALA A 15 10.94 33.38 -56.77
C ALA A 15 11.13 32.85 -58.20
N ALA A 16 11.41 33.74 -59.16
CA ALA A 16 11.72 33.36 -60.53
C ALA A 16 12.96 32.45 -60.61
N ARG A 17 14.03 32.78 -59.86
CA ARG A 17 15.22 31.91 -59.75
C ARG A 17 14.88 30.55 -59.15
N ARG A 18 14.01 30.47 -58.15
CA ARG A 18 13.58 29.18 -57.58
C ARG A 18 12.74 28.36 -58.56
N ALA A 19 11.88 29.02 -59.35
CA ALA A 19 11.03 28.36 -60.33
C ALA A 19 11.83 27.74 -61.49
N THR A 20 13.00 28.30 -61.81
CA THR A 20 13.87 27.81 -62.90
C THR A 20 14.98 26.88 -62.42
N LEU A 21 15.05 26.56 -61.13
CA LEU A 21 16.02 25.60 -60.60
C LEU A 21 15.66 24.18 -61.02
N THR A 22 16.66 23.43 -61.48
CA THR A 22 16.52 21.98 -61.68
C THR A 22 16.33 21.27 -60.34
N GLN A 23 15.68 20.11 -60.35
CA GLN A 23 15.45 19.31 -59.15
C GLN A 23 16.77 19.00 -58.42
N GLU A 24 17.81 18.62 -59.17
CA GLU A 24 19.14 18.33 -58.62
C GLU A 24 19.75 19.54 -57.91
N LYS A 25 19.72 20.73 -58.52
CA LYS A 25 20.23 21.97 -57.89
C LYS A 25 19.39 22.37 -56.68
N ALA A 26 18.08 22.15 -56.72
CA ALA A 26 17.20 22.39 -55.57
C ALA A 26 17.46 21.40 -54.42
N GLU A 27 17.82 20.16 -54.71
CA GLU A 27 18.23 19.17 -53.71
C GLU A 27 19.60 19.49 -53.11
N GLN A 28 20.59 19.85 -53.93
CA GLN A 28 21.91 20.31 -53.47
C GLN A 28 21.81 21.56 -52.58
N GLN A 29 20.93 22.51 -52.91
CA GLN A 29 20.69 23.66 -52.03
C GLN A 29 20.04 23.24 -50.70
N ARG A 30 19.14 22.27 -50.72
CA ARG A 30 18.49 21.74 -49.51
C ARG A 30 19.47 20.98 -48.62
N THR A 31 20.40 20.20 -49.19
CA THR A 31 21.43 19.50 -48.40
C THR A 31 22.36 20.49 -47.73
N LEU A 32 22.90 21.47 -48.48
CA LEU A 32 23.74 22.52 -47.91
C LEU A 32 23.02 23.35 -46.84
N ALA A 33 21.74 23.65 -47.01
CA ALA A 33 20.94 24.34 -45.99
C ALA A 33 20.75 23.48 -44.73
N ARG A 34 20.53 22.16 -44.88
CA ARG A 34 20.43 21.22 -43.75
C ARG A 34 21.75 21.11 -43.00
N GLU A 35 22.87 21.01 -43.71
CA GLU A 35 24.21 20.97 -43.12
C GLU A 35 24.50 22.26 -42.34
N ARG A 36 24.31 23.43 -42.95
CA ARG A 36 24.46 24.73 -42.27
C ARG A 36 23.57 24.87 -41.04
N SER A 37 22.36 24.32 -41.09
CA SER A 37 21.44 24.32 -39.95
C SER A 37 21.89 23.35 -38.86
N ALA A 38 22.44 22.19 -39.24
CA ALA A 38 22.96 21.21 -38.30
C ALA A 38 24.22 21.73 -37.60
N THR A 39 25.16 22.32 -38.34
CA THR A 39 26.35 22.95 -37.75
C THR A 39 25.97 24.10 -36.84
N ARG A 40 25.04 24.96 -37.24
CA ARG A 40 24.51 26.02 -36.35
C ARG A 40 23.93 25.44 -35.07
N ARG A 41 23.08 24.41 -35.16
CA ARG A 41 22.48 23.77 -33.97
C ARG A 41 23.51 23.14 -33.05
N ALA A 42 24.58 22.56 -33.60
CA ALA A 42 25.66 21.96 -32.83
C ALA A 42 26.49 22.99 -32.05
N LEU A 43 26.50 24.25 -32.51
CA LEU A 43 27.25 25.35 -31.89
C LEU A 43 26.42 26.17 -30.89
N LEU A 44 25.14 25.84 -30.69
CA LEU A 44 24.30 26.58 -29.75
C LEU A 44 24.66 26.22 -28.31
N THR A 45 24.62 27.24 -27.46
CA THR A 45 24.70 27.06 -26.00
C THR A 45 23.40 26.43 -25.45
N PRO A 46 23.42 25.82 -24.25
CA PRO A 46 22.22 25.29 -23.61
C PRO A 46 21.08 26.32 -23.50
N ASP A 47 21.40 27.56 -23.14
CA ASP A 47 20.44 28.65 -22.99
C ASP A 47 19.79 29.03 -24.34
N GLU A 48 20.58 29.13 -25.41
CA GLU A 48 20.05 29.38 -26.75
C GLU A 48 19.18 28.22 -27.26
N VAL A 49 19.53 26.97 -26.91
CA VAL A 49 18.69 25.80 -27.21
C VAL A 49 17.37 25.88 -26.45
N GLU A 50 17.37 26.29 -25.20
CA GLU A 50 16.15 26.45 -24.42
C GLU A 50 15.26 27.58 -24.95
N GLN A 51 15.83 28.74 -25.28
CA GLN A 51 15.12 29.84 -25.92
C GLN A 51 14.52 29.43 -27.27
N GLN A 52 15.27 28.69 -28.10
CA GLN A 52 14.75 28.13 -29.34
C GLN A 52 13.61 27.13 -29.10
N ARG A 53 13.69 26.29 -28.06
CA ARG A 53 12.60 25.39 -27.70
C ARG A 53 11.37 26.16 -27.21
N ALA A 54 11.55 27.22 -26.42
CA ALA A 54 10.46 28.06 -25.92
C ALA A 54 9.71 28.73 -27.08
N THR A 55 10.43 29.40 -27.98
CA THR A 55 9.85 30.02 -29.19
C THR A 55 9.13 29.01 -30.08
N ILE A 56 9.70 27.81 -30.29
CA ILE A 56 9.02 26.73 -31.03
C ILE A 56 7.75 26.26 -30.31
N ARG A 57 7.75 26.15 -28.98
CA ARG A 57 6.56 25.79 -28.20
C ARG A 57 5.47 26.84 -28.34
N GLU A 58 5.82 28.12 -28.29
CA GLU A 58 4.90 29.24 -28.49
C GLU A 58 4.30 29.26 -29.89
N ILE A 59 5.13 29.15 -30.94
CA ILE A 59 4.66 29.07 -32.33
C ILE A 59 3.70 27.89 -32.50
N ASN A 60 4.04 26.72 -31.94
CA ASN A 60 3.18 25.55 -32.02
C ASN A 60 1.89 25.71 -31.20
N ALA A 61 1.93 26.41 -30.07
CA ALA A 61 0.75 26.70 -29.27
C ALA A 61 -0.19 27.65 -30.03
N ALA A 62 0.35 28.74 -30.59
CA ALA A 62 -0.39 29.67 -31.43
C ALA A 62 -1.00 28.95 -32.64
N ARG A 63 -0.22 28.12 -33.34
CA ARG A 63 -0.72 27.33 -34.47
C ARG A 63 -1.85 26.38 -34.05
N ARG A 64 -1.73 25.71 -32.88
CA ARG A 64 -2.80 24.84 -32.37
C ARG A 64 -4.07 25.61 -32.03
N ALA A 65 -3.94 26.84 -31.53
CA ALA A 65 -5.07 27.70 -31.20
C ALA A 65 -5.84 28.16 -32.44
N THR A 66 -5.19 28.23 -33.61
CA THR A 66 -5.83 28.62 -34.87
C THR A 66 -6.36 27.44 -35.70
N LEU A 67 -6.21 26.19 -35.25
CA LEU A 67 -6.70 25.03 -36.00
C LEU A 67 -8.22 24.97 -35.99
N THR A 68 -8.80 24.56 -37.11
CA THR A 68 -10.23 24.24 -37.18
C THR A 68 -10.53 22.91 -36.48
N GLN A 69 -11.78 22.67 -36.15
CA GLN A 69 -12.20 21.40 -35.53
C GLN A 69 -11.89 20.19 -36.42
N GLU A 70 -12.02 20.34 -37.74
CA GLU A 70 -11.69 19.29 -38.71
C GLU A 70 -10.20 18.97 -38.72
N GLU A 71 -9.34 19.99 -38.73
CA GLU A 71 -7.89 19.82 -38.65
C GLU A 71 -7.45 19.16 -37.34
N VAL A 72 -8.10 19.52 -36.22
CA VAL A 72 -7.85 18.89 -34.92
C VAL A 72 -8.21 17.41 -34.95
N GLU A 73 -9.36 17.05 -35.53
CA GLU A 73 -9.76 15.63 -35.60
C GLU A 73 -8.87 14.85 -36.57
N GLN A 74 -8.49 15.42 -37.71
CA GLN A 74 -7.51 14.80 -38.61
C GLN A 74 -6.16 14.56 -37.90
N GLN A 75 -5.67 15.53 -37.12
CA GLN A 75 -4.45 15.34 -36.33
C GLN A 75 -4.59 14.23 -35.28
N ARG A 76 -5.77 14.10 -34.66
CA ARG A 76 -6.07 13.02 -33.70
C ARG A 76 -6.12 11.66 -34.39
N ILE A 77 -6.71 11.56 -35.58
CA ILE A 77 -6.74 10.34 -36.38
C ILE A 77 -5.30 9.92 -36.70
N LEU A 78 -4.49 10.81 -37.27
CA LEU A 78 -3.08 10.54 -37.57
C LEU A 78 -2.26 10.18 -36.32
N ALA A 79 -2.58 10.75 -35.16
CA ALA A 79 -1.94 10.38 -33.90
C ALA A 79 -2.37 8.99 -33.40
N ARG A 80 -3.64 8.63 -33.56
CA ARG A 80 -4.18 7.29 -33.24
C ARG A 80 -3.57 6.24 -34.16
N GLU A 81 -3.48 6.50 -35.46
CA GLU A 81 -2.85 5.62 -36.46
C GLU A 81 -1.37 5.41 -36.13
N ARG A 82 -0.60 6.48 -35.92
CA ARG A 82 0.80 6.37 -35.50
C ARG A 82 0.99 5.60 -34.20
N SER A 83 0.03 5.70 -33.28
CA SER A 83 0.07 4.95 -32.02
C SER A 83 -0.31 3.48 -32.23
N ALA A 84 -1.25 3.19 -33.13
CA ALA A 84 -1.64 1.85 -33.49
C ALA A 84 -0.50 1.12 -34.21
N THR A 85 0.14 1.77 -35.19
CA THR A 85 1.30 1.21 -35.89
C THR A 85 2.45 0.95 -34.93
N ARG A 86 2.79 1.90 -34.05
CA ARG A 86 3.78 1.67 -32.98
C ARG A 86 3.43 0.45 -32.12
N ARG A 87 2.17 0.34 -31.66
CA ARG A 87 1.73 -0.81 -30.85
C ARG A 87 1.79 -2.14 -31.60
N ALA A 88 1.50 -2.13 -32.90
CA ALA A 88 1.55 -3.33 -33.74
C ALA A 88 2.99 -3.82 -33.97
N LEU A 89 3.97 -2.92 -33.89
CA LEU A 89 5.39 -3.24 -34.04
C LEU A 89 6.07 -3.65 -32.73
N LEU A 90 5.37 -3.60 -31.58
CA LEU A 90 5.94 -4.00 -30.31
C LEU A 90 6.12 -5.52 -30.25
N THR A 91 7.26 -5.93 -29.72
CA THR A 91 7.52 -7.31 -29.33
C THR A 91 6.69 -7.71 -28.11
N THR A 92 6.55 -9.01 -27.87
CA THR A 92 5.84 -9.53 -26.68
C THR A 92 6.48 -9.06 -25.37
N GLU A 93 7.81 -8.96 -25.32
CA GLU A 93 8.55 -8.47 -24.17
C GLU A 93 8.26 -6.99 -23.89
N GLU A 94 8.29 -6.14 -24.92
CA GLU A 94 7.96 -4.71 -24.77
C GLU A 94 6.51 -4.50 -24.34
N VAL A 95 5.58 -5.32 -24.84
CA VAL A 95 4.18 -5.31 -24.39
C VAL A 95 4.08 -5.66 -22.91
N GLU A 96 4.79 -6.68 -22.43
CA GLU A 96 4.75 -7.06 -21.01
C GLU A 96 5.43 -6.03 -20.12
N GLN A 97 6.53 -5.41 -20.57
CA GLN A 97 7.16 -4.29 -19.88
C GLN A 97 6.21 -3.10 -19.75
N GLN A 98 5.53 -2.71 -20.84
CA GLN A 98 4.53 -1.64 -20.81
C GLN A 98 3.37 -1.98 -19.86
N ARG A 99 2.93 -3.25 -19.82
CA ARG A 99 1.91 -3.71 -18.86
C ARG A 99 2.42 -3.65 -17.43
N SER A 100 3.67 -4.01 -17.17
CA SER A 100 4.28 -3.91 -15.83
C SER A 100 4.29 -2.46 -15.34
N ILE A 101 4.83 -1.56 -16.15
CA ILE A 101 4.87 -0.13 -15.85
C ILE A 101 3.45 0.40 -15.64
N GLY A 102 2.50 0.00 -16.49
CA GLY A 102 1.09 0.35 -16.31
C GLY A 102 0.50 -0.14 -14.99
N ARG A 103 0.79 -1.39 -14.59
CA ARG A 103 0.34 -1.95 -13.29
C ARG A 103 0.95 -1.19 -12.12
N GLU A 104 2.23 -0.83 -12.20
CA GLU A 104 2.94 -0.04 -11.17
C GLU A 104 2.34 1.36 -11.04
N ILE A 105 2.14 2.08 -12.15
CA ILE A 105 1.49 3.40 -12.15
C ILE A 105 0.08 3.30 -11.56
N HIS A 106 -0.70 2.29 -11.95
CA HIS A 106 -2.03 2.09 -11.39
C HIS A 106 -2.02 1.73 -9.91
N ALA A 107 -1.06 0.93 -9.46
CA ALA A 107 -0.89 0.59 -8.05
C ALA A 107 -0.52 1.83 -7.23
N ALA A 108 0.47 2.62 -7.69
CA ALA A 108 0.87 3.87 -7.06
C ALA A 108 -0.30 4.86 -7.00
N ARG A 109 -1.05 5.01 -8.09
CA ARG A 109 -2.25 5.86 -8.11
C ARG A 109 -3.29 5.40 -7.10
N ARG A 110 -3.56 4.09 -7.02
CA ARG A 110 -4.52 3.54 -6.03
C ARG A 110 -4.06 3.76 -4.59
N ALA A 111 -2.77 3.61 -4.33
CA ALA A 111 -2.21 3.83 -3.00
C ALA A 111 -2.28 5.31 -2.57
N ALA A 112 -2.25 6.22 -3.55
CA ALA A 112 -2.34 7.67 -3.31
C ALA A 112 -3.79 8.19 -3.18
N LEU A 113 -4.82 7.35 -3.40
CA LEU A 113 -6.21 7.80 -3.30
C LEU A 113 -6.62 8.06 -1.86
N THR A 114 -7.35 9.14 -1.65
CA THR A 114 -8.05 9.41 -0.40
C THR A 114 -9.24 8.46 -0.22
N PRO A 115 -9.71 8.21 1.02
CA PRO A 115 -10.90 7.38 1.26
C PRO A 115 -12.14 7.82 0.48
N ARG A 116 -12.33 9.14 0.32
CA ARG A 116 -13.44 9.71 -0.47
C ARG A 116 -13.33 9.34 -1.95
N GLU A 117 -12.15 9.43 -2.54
CA GLU A 117 -11.93 9.07 -3.94
C GLU A 117 -12.05 7.55 -4.16
N VAL A 118 -11.65 6.74 -3.19
CA VAL A 118 -11.87 5.29 -3.23
C VAL A 118 -13.36 4.98 -3.27
N GLU A 119 -14.18 5.65 -2.45
CA GLU A 119 -15.62 5.43 -2.45
C GLU A 119 -16.27 5.92 -3.76
N GLN A 120 -15.84 7.06 -4.29
CA GLN A 120 -16.28 7.53 -5.61
C GLN A 120 -15.91 6.56 -6.73
N GLN A 121 -14.72 5.94 -6.68
CA GLN A 121 -14.36 4.93 -7.67
C GLN A 121 -15.20 3.66 -7.53
N ARG A 122 -15.57 3.28 -6.30
CA ARG A 122 -16.46 2.14 -6.05
C ARG A 122 -17.86 2.41 -6.58
N SER A 123 -18.44 3.57 -6.32
CA SER A 123 -19.76 3.92 -6.84
C SER A 123 -19.77 3.90 -8.37
N LEU A 124 -18.78 4.54 -9.01
CA LEU A 124 -18.66 4.51 -10.47
C LEU A 124 -18.46 3.09 -11.03
N ALA A 125 -17.76 2.21 -10.31
CA ALA A 125 -17.59 0.82 -10.71
C ALA A 125 -18.91 0.04 -10.61
N VAL A 126 -19.71 0.29 -9.58
CA VAL A 126 -21.05 -0.28 -9.42
C VAL A 126 -21.96 0.22 -10.55
N ASP A 127 -22.00 1.53 -10.80
CA ASP A 127 -22.82 2.12 -11.86
C ASP A 127 -22.47 1.55 -13.24
N ARG A 128 -21.17 1.43 -13.54
CA ARG A 128 -20.71 0.78 -14.77
C ARG A 128 -21.10 -0.70 -14.83
N SER A 129 -21.03 -1.42 -13.72
CA SER A 129 -21.48 -2.82 -13.68
C SER A 129 -22.99 -2.93 -13.90
N MET A 130 -23.78 -2.01 -13.35
CA MET A 130 -25.23 -1.99 -13.50
C MET A 130 -25.60 -1.65 -14.94
N ALA A 131 -24.98 -0.62 -15.52
CA ALA A 131 -25.16 -0.25 -16.92
C ALA A 131 -24.82 -1.42 -17.85
N LYS A 132 -23.67 -2.08 -17.64
CA LYS A 132 -23.29 -3.26 -18.44
C LYS A 132 -24.31 -4.40 -18.34
N ARG A 133 -24.89 -4.64 -17.17
CA ARG A 133 -25.94 -5.67 -17.00
C ARG A 133 -27.25 -5.25 -17.67
N ALA A 134 -27.60 -3.97 -17.58
CA ALA A 134 -28.81 -3.44 -18.21
C ALA A 134 -28.75 -3.49 -19.74
N THR A 135 -27.55 -3.31 -20.32
CA THR A 135 -27.34 -3.37 -21.78
C THR A 135 -26.94 -4.76 -22.28
N ALA A 136 -26.76 -5.74 -21.39
CA ALA A 136 -26.34 -7.09 -21.78
C ALA A 136 -27.46 -7.80 -22.53
N THR A 137 -27.11 -8.50 -23.60
CA THR A 137 -28.05 -9.38 -24.28
C THR A 137 -28.40 -10.59 -23.41
N PRO A 138 -29.56 -11.25 -23.59
CA PRO A 138 -29.94 -12.44 -22.83
C PRO A 138 -28.89 -13.56 -22.89
N ILE A 139 -28.20 -13.70 -24.03
CA ILE A 139 -27.14 -14.70 -24.25
C ILE A 139 -25.93 -14.37 -23.38
N GLU A 140 -25.40 -13.14 -23.45
CA GLU A 140 -24.27 -12.70 -22.62
C GLU A 140 -24.58 -12.80 -21.12
N ALA A 141 -25.83 -12.51 -20.73
CA ALA A 141 -26.27 -12.63 -19.34
C ALA A 141 -26.28 -14.08 -18.86
N GLU A 142 -26.68 -15.04 -19.71
CA GLU A 142 -26.63 -16.47 -19.37
C GLU A 142 -25.19 -16.99 -19.32
N GLU A 143 -24.35 -16.63 -20.29
CA GLU A 143 -22.92 -16.99 -20.27
C GLU A 143 -22.23 -16.50 -18.99
N GLN A 144 -22.50 -15.26 -18.56
CA GLN A 144 -21.98 -14.75 -17.30
C GLN A 144 -22.48 -15.54 -16.08
N ARG A 145 -23.75 -15.99 -16.09
CA ARG A 145 -24.30 -16.83 -15.02
C ARG A 145 -23.63 -18.21 -15.00
N VAL A 146 -23.42 -18.84 -16.14
CA VAL A 146 -22.72 -20.12 -16.26
C VAL A 146 -21.29 -19.99 -15.71
N LEU A 147 -20.52 -19.00 -16.17
CA LEU A 147 -19.16 -18.74 -15.68
C LEU A 147 -19.13 -18.41 -14.18
N ALA A 148 -20.16 -17.75 -13.64
CA ALA A 148 -20.26 -17.50 -12.20
C ALA A 148 -20.54 -18.79 -11.40
N ARG A 149 -21.37 -19.69 -11.94
CA ARG A 149 -21.62 -21.02 -11.35
C ARG A 149 -20.35 -21.87 -11.37
N GLU A 150 -19.64 -21.95 -12.49
CA GLU A 150 -18.37 -22.69 -12.61
C GLU A 150 -17.29 -22.15 -11.66
N ARG A 151 -17.14 -20.83 -11.54
CA ARG A 151 -16.22 -20.22 -10.56
C ARG A 151 -16.63 -20.51 -9.12
N SER A 152 -17.90 -20.76 -8.86
CA SER A 152 -18.39 -21.08 -7.52
C SER A 152 -18.19 -22.55 -7.19
N THR A 153 -18.43 -23.46 -8.14
CA THR A 153 -18.19 -24.90 -7.98
C THR A 153 -16.70 -25.19 -7.79
N THR A 154 -15.85 -24.61 -8.63
CA THR A 154 -14.38 -24.73 -8.51
C THR A 154 -13.86 -24.23 -7.16
N ARG A 155 -14.34 -23.07 -6.68
CA ARG A 155 -13.97 -22.56 -5.35
C ARG A 155 -14.40 -23.48 -4.21
N ARG A 156 -15.61 -24.04 -4.28
CA ARG A 156 -16.09 -25.01 -3.28
C ARG A 156 -15.23 -26.27 -3.28
N ALA A 157 -14.96 -26.85 -4.46
CA ALA A 157 -14.11 -28.03 -4.58
C ALA A 157 -12.68 -27.79 -4.06
N ALA A 158 -12.10 -26.63 -4.34
CA ALA A 158 -10.78 -26.25 -3.82
C ALA A 158 -10.78 -26.18 -2.28
N HIS A 159 -11.81 -25.54 -1.70
CA HIS A 159 -11.95 -25.42 -0.25
C HIS A 159 -12.23 -26.78 0.43
N GLU A 160 -13.01 -27.65 -0.20
CA GLU A 160 -13.23 -29.03 0.28
C GLU A 160 -11.93 -29.86 0.23
N SER A 161 -11.15 -29.73 -0.84
CA SER A 161 -9.82 -30.35 -0.95
C SER A 161 -8.87 -29.85 0.14
N GLU A 162 -8.88 -28.54 0.43
CA GLU A 162 -8.07 -27.95 1.49
C GLU A 162 -8.49 -28.45 2.88
N LYS A 163 -9.79 -28.50 3.16
CA LYS A 163 -10.33 -29.07 4.40
C LYS A 163 -9.97 -30.54 4.57
N ALA A 164 -10.06 -31.34 3.50
CA ALA A 164 -9.68 -32.76 3.53
C ALA A 164 -8.19 -32.94 3.85
N LYS A 165 -7.30 -32.12 3.24
CA LYS A 165 -5.87 -32.11 3.56
C LYS A 165 -5.63 -31.73 5.02
N GLN A 166 -6.30 -30.70 5.53
CA GLN A 166 -6.18 -30.29 6.93
C GLN A 166 -6.62 -31.42 7.87
N GLN A 167 -7.76 -32.06 7.63
CA GLN A 167 -8.24 -33.18 8.45
C GLN A 167 -7.28 -34.38 8.43
N GLN A 168 -6.72 -34.74 7.27
CA GLN A 168 -5.71 -35.78 7.17
C GLN A 168 -4.45 -35.45 7.98
N THR A 169 -3.97 -34.19 7.94
CA THR A 169 -2.80 -33.80 8.75
C THR A 169 -3.08 -33.88 10.25
N VAL A 170 -4.30 -33.52 10.68
CA VAL A 170 -4.72 -33.63 12.08
C VAL A 170 -4.80 -35.10 12.49
N ALA A 171 -5.44 -35.95 11.69
CA ALA A 171 -5.55 -37.39 11.93
C ALA A 171 -4.17 -38.08 11.98
N TYR A 172 -3.24 -37.69 11.11
CA TYR A 172 -1.87 -38.18 11.15
C TYR A 172 -1.16 -37.78 12.45
N LYS A 173 -1.30 -36.51 12.89
CA LYS A 173 -0.72 -36.04 14.16
C LYS A 173 -1.31 -36.78 15.37
N THR A 174 -2.63 -36.97 15.41
CA THR A 174 -3.29 -37.66 16.53
C THR A 174 -2.91 -39.14 16.62
N THR A 175 -2.86 -39.85 15.49
CA THR A 175 -2.43 -41.26 15.45
C THR A 175 -0.97 -41.43 15.84
N ARG A 176 -0.07 -40.51 15.41
CA ARG A 176 1.33 -40.50 15.86
C ARG A 176 1.44 -40.30 17.36
N LEU A 177 0.70 -39.35 17.94
CA LEU A 177 0.68 -39.13 19.39
C LEU A 177 0.16 -40.36 20.15
N GLN A 178 -0.93 -40.98 19.71
CA GLN A 178 -1.45 -42.20 20.34
C GLN A 178 -0.44 -43.37 20.29
N LYS A 179 0.27 -43.55 19.17
CA LYS A 179 1.36 -44.54 19.08
C LYS A 179 2.47 -44.25 20.10
N THR A 180 2.88 -42.99 20.27
CA THR A 180 3.88 -42.62 21.29
C THR A 180 3.40 -42.86 22.72
N VAL A 181 2.12 -42.62 23.01
CA VAL A 181 1.53 -42.90 24.34
C VAL A 181 1.49 -44.40 24.62
N LYS A 182 1.03 -45.21 23.65
CA LYS A 182 1.00 -46.67 23.78
C LYS A 182 2.41 -47.26 23.94
N GLN A 183 3.40 -46.75 23.20
CA GLN A 183 4.80 -47.17 23.33
C GLN A 183 5.37 -46.84 24.72
N LYS A 184 5.04 -45.66 25.29
CA LYS A 184 5.42 -45.33 26.67
C LYS A 184 4.75 -46.25 27.69
N GLN A 185 3.47 -46.61 27.50
CA GLN A 185 2.77 -47.55 28.38
C GLN A 185 3.30 -48.99 28.28
N THR A 186 3.72 -49.45 27.09
CA THR A 186 4.31 -50.80 26.94
C THR A 186 5.74 -50.87 27.47
N VAL A 187 6.53 -49.80 27.35
CA VAL A 187 7.85 -49.68 28.01
C VAL A 187 7.70 -49.68 29.54
N MET A 188 6.65 -49.05 30.09
CA MET A 188 6.34 -49.11 31.53
C MET A 188 5.88 -50.50 32.00
N LYS A 189 5.33 -51.35 31.12
CA LYS A 189 4.86 -52.71 31.46
C LYS A 189 5.92 -53.81 31.28
N ARG A 190 7.07 -53.53 30.65
CA ARG A 190 8.19 -54.49 30.53
C ARG A 190 9.34 -54.08 31.43
N LYS A 191 9.24 -54.39 32.73
CA LYS A 191 10.36 -54.68 33.63
C LYS A 191 9.82 -55.25 34.96
N PRO A 192 9.93 -56.56 35.22
CA PRO A 192 10.16 -57.04 36.57
C PRO A 192 11.67 -57.02 36.84
N ASN A 193 12.05 -56.56 38.04
CA ASN A 193 13.38 -56.62 38.62
C ASN A 193 14.52 -55.89 37.90
N GLN A 194 14.79 -54.68 38.38
CA GLN A 194 16.09 -54.38 38.96
C GLN A 194 15.94 -53.14 39.85
N ASP A 195 16.33 -53.30 41.12
CA ASP A 195 16.43 -52.27 42.15
C ASP A 195 17.44 -51.18 41.73
N ALA A 196 17.03 -50.32 40.81
CA ALA A 196 17.59 -48.99 40.73
C ALA A 196 16.69 -48.11 41.59
N LYS A 197 17.21 -47.65 42.74
CA LYS A 197 16.69 -46.48 43.46
C LYS A 197 16.59 -45.33 42.45
N VAL A 198 15.44 -45.19 41.81
CA VAL A 198 15.10 -43.98 41.07
C VAL A 198 14.67 -43.00 42.14
N ASP A 199 15.61 -42.15 42.55
CA ASP A 199 15.30 -40.97 43.34
C ASP A 199 14.26 -40.18 42.57
N TRP A 200 13.01 -40.22 43.04
CA TRP A 200 11.97 -39.37 42.54
C TRP A 200 12.44 -37.92 42.73
N PRO A 201 12.35 -37.07 41.69
CA PRO A 201 12.70 -35.67 41.84
C PRO A 201 11.90 -35.12 43.02
N LYS A 202 12.62 -34.49 43.96
CA LYS A 202 12.03 -33.98 45.20
C LYS A 202 10.78 -33.18 44.86
N PRO A 203 9.69 -33.34 45.63
CA PRO A 203 8.44 -32.62 45.41
C PRO A 203 8.75 -31.14 45.19
N VAL A 204 8.27 -30.59 44.07
CA VAL A 204 8.47 -29.17 43.78
C VAL A 204 7.85 -28.40 44.93
N ASP A 205 8.68 -27.57 45.55
CA ASP A 205 8.33 -26.77 46.69
C ASP A 205 7.04 -25.95 46.44
N MET A 206 6.18 -25.87 47.45
CA MET A 206 4.85 -25.28 47.32
C MET A 206 4.94 -23.81 46.96
N ASP A 207 5.91 -23.08 47.50
CA ASP A 207 6.14 -21.68 47.17
C ASP A 207 6.52 -21.49 45.71
N ARG A 208 7.28 -22.44 45.16
CA ARG A 208 7.67 -22.44 43.75
C ARG A 208 6.48 -22.71 42.83
N LYS A 209 5.56 -23.60 43.23
CA LYS A 209 4.29 -23.83 42.52
C LYS A 209 3.39 -22.60 42.56
N ILE A 210 3.26 -21.98 43.73
CA ILE A 210 2.44 -20.77 43.91
C ILE A 210 3.01 -19.63 43.06
N ASN A 211 4.33 -19.43 43.04
CA ASN A 211 4.96 -18.40 42.22
C ASN A 211 4.84 -18.67 40.71
N CYS A 212 5.00 -19.93 40.27
CA CYS A 212 4.76 -20.29 38.87
C CYS A 212 3.31 -20.04 38.45
N LEU A 213 2.34 -20.37 39.31
CA LEU A 213 0.92 -20.14 39.03
C LEU A 213 0.59 -18.64 39.02
N LYS A 214 1.12 -17.85 39.96
CA LYS A 214 0.98 -16.39 39.97
C LYS A 214 1.56 -15.77 38.69
N ASN A 215 2.77 -16.15 38.29
CA ASN A 215 3.38 -15.69 37.03
C ASN A 215 2.55 -16.10 35.82
N PHE A 216 2.04 -17.33 35.78
CA PHE A 216 1.20 -17.80 34.69
C PHE A 216 -0.09 -16.98 34.57
N ILE A 217 -0.80 -16.78 35.68
CA ILE A 217 -2.03 -15.98 35.73
C ILE A 217 -1.73 -14.53 35.34
N GLN A 218 -0.60 -13.96 35.77
CA GLN A 218 -0.19 -12.60 35.42
C GLN A 218 0.13 -12.46 33.92
N HIS A 219 0.76 -13.46 33.31
CA HIS A 219 1.13 -13.45 31.88
C HIS A 219 0.00 -13.89 30.93
N MET A 220 -1.02 -14.58 31.44
CA MET A 220 -2.20 -15.01 30.69
C MET A 220 -3.47 -14.21 31.04
N SER A 221 -3.35 -13.22 31.92
CA SER A 221 -4.45 -12.29 32.21
C SER A 221 -4.86 -11.57 30.93
N MET A 222 -6.18 -11.47 30.69
CA MET A 222 -6.76 -10.76 29.56
C MET A 222 -6.24 -9.32 29.45
N ASP A 223 -5.85 -8.69 30.56
CA ASP A 223 -5.23 -7.36 30.55
C ASP A 223 -3.83 -7.35 29.94
N SER A 224 -3.04 -8.40 30.13
CA SER A 224 -1.69 -8.51 29.56
C SER A 224 -1.70 -8.88 28.07
N LEU A 225 -2.77 -9.54 27.62
CA LEU A 225 -3.01 -9.96 26.24
C LEU A 225 -3.84 -8.95 25.44
N ALA A 226 -4.48 -7.99 26.10
CA ALA A 226 -5.25 -6.95 25.43
C ALA A 226 -4.34 -6.07 24.57
N GLU A 227 -4.69 -5.96 23.29
CA GLU A 227 -4.12 -4.96 22.40
C GLU A 227 -4.69 -3.59 22.74
N SER A 228 -3.83 -2.58 22.69
CA SER A 228 -4.20 -1.18 22.85
C SER A 228 -3.50 -0.35 21.78
N VAL A 229 -4.15 0.74 21.38
CA VAL A 229 -3.64 1.64 20.35
C VAL A 229 -2.96 2.81 21.05
N CYS A 230 -1.71 3.09 20.68
CA CYS A 230 -1.02 4.28 21.18
C CYS A 230 -1.72 5.54 20.64
N GLY A 231 -2.21 6.42 21.53
CA GLY A 231 -2.88 7.67 21.13
C GLY A 231 -1.99 8.68 20.40
N ILE A 232 -0.67 8.51 20.45
CA ILE A 232 0.30 9.43 19.81
C ILE A 232 0.68 8.93 18.41
N CYS A 233 1.10 7.65 18.29
CA CYS A 233 1.61 7.10 17.03
C CYS A 233 0.61 6.17 16.30
N ASN A 234 -0.57 5.93 16.87
CA ASN A 234 -1.62 5.05 16.32
C ASN A 234 -1.16 3.61 16.03
N VAL A 235 -0.10 3.15 16.69
CA VAL A 235 0.41 1.77 16.57
C VAL A 235 -0.29 0.89 17.61
N ARG A 236 -0.82 -0.26 17.17
CA ARG A 236 -1.34 -1.31 18.05
C ARG A 236 -0.20 -2.06 18.71
N ARG A 237 -0.21 -2.14 20.03
CA ARG A 237 0.72 -2.96 20.83
C ARG A 237 -0.01 -3.64 21.98
N PHE A 238 0.54 -4.74 22.47
CA PHE A 238 0.05 -5.37 23.70
C PHE A 238 0.27 -4.42 24.88
N LYS A 239 -0.69 -4.33 25.80
CA LYS A 239 -0.60 -3.46 26.98
C LYS A 239 0.69 -3.66 27.78
N ARG A 240 1.21 -4.90 27.86
CA ARG A 240 2.49 -5.21 28.54
C ARG A 240 3.72 -4.54 27.92
N ASP A 241 3.65 -4.19 26.64
CA ASP A 241 4.75 -3.57 25.89
C ASP A 241 4.61 -2.03 25.85
N LEU A 242 3.49 -1.49 26.36
CA LEU A 242 3.30 -0.06 26.53
C LEU A 242 3.96 0.41 27.82
N ARG A 243 4.91 1.33 27.68
CA ARG A 243 5.44 2.07 28.83
C ARG A 243 4.63 3.34 28.99
N HIS A 244 4.06 3.53 30.17
CA HIS A 244 3.47 4.81 30.54
C HIS A 244 4.60 5.80 30.76
N VAL A 245 4.70 6.80 29.89
CA VAL A 245 5.65 7.90 30.04
C VAL A 245 4.84 9.11 30.50
N PRO A 246 5.16 9.70 31.67
CA PRO A 246 4.54 10.95 32.11
C PRO A 246 4.73 12.03 31.03
N LEU A 247 3.69 12.83 30.77
CA LEU A 247 3.75 13.90 29.77
C LEU A 247 4.93 14.86 30.01
N SER A 248 5.28 15.11 31.28
CA SER A 248 6.44 15.93 31.68
C SER A 248 7.80 15.39 31.22
N LYS A 249 7.89 14.11 30.84
CA LYS A 249 9.14 13.47 30.38
C LYS A 249 9.25 13.38 28.86
N ILE A 250 8.28 13.88 28.10
CA ILE A 250 8.33 13.91 26.63
C ILE A 250 9.10 15.17 26.21
N PRO A 251 10.30 15.04 25.61
CA PRO A 251 11.03 16.20 25.11
C PRO A 251 10.19 16.95 24.07
N SER A 252 10.18 18.27 24.15
CA SER A 252 9.45 19.14 23.22
C SER A 252 7.93 18.88 23.18
N ILE A 253 7.32 18.58 24.33
CA ILE A 253 5.86 18.43 24.45
C ILE A 253 5.09 19.65 23.91
N GLU A 254 5.69 20.84 23.97
CA GLU A 254 5.15 22.09 23.43
C GLU A 254 4.95 22.07 21.90
N LEU A 255 5.66 21.19 21.18
CA LEU A 255 5.51 21.01 19.74
C LEU A 255 4.36 20.05 19.38
N LEU A 256 3.89 19.23 20.33
CA LEU A 256 2.71 18.41 20.18
C LEU A 256 1.47 19.29 20.36
N LYS A 257 1.09 20.02 19.30
CA LYS A 257 -0.18 20.75 19.25
C LYS A 257 -1.32 19.75 19.29
N ILE A 258 -1.89 19.55 20.48
CA ILE A 258 -3.09 18.76 20.68
C ILE A 258 -4.23 19.48 19.93
N HIS A 259 -4.91 18.76 19.04
CA HIS A 259 -6.08 19.30 18.36
C HIS A 259 -7.10 19.79 19.42
N PRO A 260 -7.71 20.97 19.29
CA PRO A 260 -8.58 21.55 20.32
C PRO A 260 -9.71 20.60 20.76
N ASP A 261 -10.21 19.77 19.85
CA ASP A 261 -11.22 18.75 20.17
C ASP A 261 -10.72 17.67 21.15
N LEU A 262 -9.44 17.30 21.07
CA LEU A 262 -8.81 16.35 22.00
C LEU A 262 -8.51 17.01 23.35
N HIS A 263 -8.20 18.31 23.36
CA HIS A 263 -7.95 19.07 24.58
C HIS A 263 -9.14 19.03 25.54
N ASN A 264 -10.37 19.05 25.00
CA ASN A 264 -11.60 18.97 25.79
C ASN A 264 -11.97 17.54 26.23
N MET A 265 -11.41 16.50 25.59
CA MET A 265 -11.65 15.10 25.96
C MET A 265 -10.67 14.58 27.01
N ILE A 266 -9.43 15.08 27.03
CA ILE A 266 -8.38 14.59 27.94
C ILE A 266 -8.77 14.69 29.43
N PRO A 267 -9.35 15.80 29.94
CA PRO A 267 -9.77 15.89 31.34
C PRO A 267 -10.85 14.86 31.69
N LYS A 268 -11.84 14.67 30.80
CA LYS A 268 -12.93 13.69 31.00
C LYS A 268 -12.42 12.26 31.04
N ILE A 269 -11.42 11.92 30.21
CA ILE A 269 -10.82 10.59 30.20
C ILE A 269 -9.97 10.35 31.47
N GLN A 270 -9.32 11.39 32.00
CA GLN A 270 -8.59 11.31 33.26
C GLN A 270 -9.51 11.15 34.48
N GLU A 271 -10.68 11.78 34.50
CA GLU A 271 -11.70 11.57 35.53
C GLU A 271 -12.24 10.12 35.51
N ILE A 272 -12.55 9.58 34.32
CA ILE A 272 -13.05 8.21 34.18
C ILE A 272 -12.01 7.17 34.65
N ASN A 273 -10.73 7.40 34.38
CA ASN A 273 -9.66 6.50 34.82
C ASN A 273 -9.34 6.64 36.32
N SER A 274 -9.54 7.83 36.91
CA SER A 274 -9.44 8.04 38.36
C SER A 274 -10.57 7.33 39.12
N PHE A 275 -11.77 7.24 38.53
CA PHE A 275 -12.87 6.46 39.09
C PHE A 275 -12.62 4.94 39.06
N ASN A 276 -12.00 4.43 37.99
CA ASN A 276 -11.71 3.00 37.86
C ASN A 276 -10.55 2.51 38.74
N SER A 277 -9.70 3.41 39.27
CA SER A 277 -8.58 3.04 40.15
C SER A 277 -8.95 3.04 41.64
N ASN A 278 -10.16 3.50 42.01
CA ASN A 278 -10.67 3.49 43.38
C ASN A 278 -11.67 2.34 43.66
N GLY A 279 -11.73 1.33 42.78
CA GLY A 279 -12.51 0.11 43.01
C GLY A 279 -11.93 -0.71 44.17
N GLU A 280 -12.55 -0.55 45.33
CA GLU A 280 -12.37 -1.25 46.60
C GLU A 280 -11.88 -2.70 46.48
N PHE A 281 -10.62 -2.92 46.88
CA PHE A 281 -10.16 -4.22 47.34
C PHE A 281 -10.72 -4.45 48.75
N HIS A 282 -11.92 -5.02 48.85
CA HIS A 282 -12.36 -5.66 50.09
C HIS A 282 -11.45 -6.86 50.39
N LYS A 283 -10.62 -6.74 51.43
CA LYS A 283 -9.96 -7.87 52.10
C LYS A 283 -10.70 -8.12 53.41
N ASN A 284 -11.43 -9.23 53.47
CA ASN A 284 -11.78 -9.94 54.71
C ASN A 284 -10.60 -10.88 55.01
N ASP A 285 -9.82 -10.60 56.04
CA ASP A 285 -9.86 -11.21 57.39
C ASP A 285 -8.68 -12.20 57.51
N ASP A 286 -7.73 -11.98 58.43
CA ASP A 286 -7.86 -12.43 59.82
C ASP A 286 -6.53 -12.43 60.62
N ILE A 287 -6.67 -12.21 61.94
CA ILE A 287 -5.79 -12.63 63.06
C ILE A 287 -4.48 -11.86 63.37
N GLY A 288 -4.65 -10.94 64.32
CA GLY A 288 -3.86 -10.68 65.55
C GLY A 288 -2.41 -11.14 65.70
N PHE A 289 -1.54 -10.17 66.02
CA PHE A 289 -0.56 -10.31 67.10
C PHE A 289 -0.30 -8.95 67.75
N THR A 290 -0.40 -8.92 69.07
CA THR A 290 -0.12 -7.79 69.95
C THR A 290 1.38 -7.50 70.02
N SER A 291 1.76 -6.23 70.12
CA SER A 291 2.88 -5.78 70.95
C SER A 291 2.79 -4.28 71.18
N ASN A 292 2.63 -3.94 72.46
CA ASN A 292 2.90 -2.63 73.03
C ASN A 292 4.39 -2.27 72.85
N GLN A 293 4.66 -0.99 72.58
CA GLN A 293 5.78 -0.19 73.09
C GLN A 293 5.63 1.20 72.44
N ASP A 294 5.13 2.18 73.18
CA ASP A 294 5.88 3.10 74.04
C ASP A 294 6.52 4.25 73.25
N GLU A 295 5.97 5.43 73.53
CA GLU A 295 6.68 6.68 73.82
C GLU A 295 7.99 6.97 73.07
N ARG A 296 7.95 7.99 72.21
CA ARG A 296 8.57 9.28 72.56
C ARG A 296 8.34 10.36 71.49
N ASN A 297 7.79 11.48 71.97
CA ASN A 297 8.11 12.82 71.50
C ASN A 297 9.63 13.01 71.44
N VAL A 298 10.12 13.77 70.45
CA VAL A 298 11.04 14.93 70.61
C VAL A 298 11.37 15.45 69.20
N ASP A 299 11.15 16.76 69.06
CA ASP A 299 11.59 17.75 68.05
C ASP A 299 11.09 17.71 66.59
#